data_AF-L1M236-F1
#
_entry.id   AF-L1M236-F1
#
_cell.length_a   1.000
_cell.length_b   1.000
_cell.length_c   1.000
_cell.angle_alpha   90.00
_cell.angle_beta   90.00
_cell.angle_gamma   90.00
#
_symmetry.space_group_name_H-M   'P 1'
#
loop_
_entity.id
_entity.type
_entity.pdbx_description
1 polymer ?
#
loop_
_entity_poly.entity_id
_entity_poly.type
_entity_poly.pdbx_seq_one_letter_code
_entity_poly.pdbx_strand_id
1 'polypeptide(L)'
;MTEQLRAAVVGNALMSFFPDIDKDMRERVQTAMLFAQRATREVVGSGQVSDGYDYYRQQLKFLGWDATSPREPFDPDLERRSVHEAMLGRIGAAAGPEYSEITRWSIDALGLVQPALFRFEQRSLEVTSFQLLPCRVNRPGYVDMVLYHEDLNREELGNGFLYRERTSRRVRAELVRFNARLFEQQFGDKVRQRLLKTLQEEIYEL
;
A
#
# COMPACT_ATOMS: atom_id res chain seq x y z
N MET A 1 3.01 14.94 -22.80
CA MET A 1 3.28 13.66 -22.13
C MET A 1 1.95 13.19 -21.58
N THR A 2 1.49 12.02 -22.01
CA THR A 2 0.15 11.52 -21.70
C THR A 2 0.03 11.24 -20.20
N GLU A 3 -0.92 11.92 -19.55
CA GLU A 3 -1.33 11.75 -18.15
C GLU A 3 -1.95 10.35 -17.98
N GLN A 4 -1.11 9.35 -17.78
CA GLN A 4 -1.56 7.97 -17.64
C GLN A 4 -1.51 7.56 -16.17
N LEU A 5 -2.61 7.00 -15.67
CA LEU A 5 -2.63 6.30 -14.39
C LEU A 5 -1.55 5.22 -14.37
N ARG A 6 -0.93 5.03 -13.23
CA ARG A 6 0.12 4.02 -13.02
C ARG A 6 -0.17 3.23 -11.78
N ALA A 7 0.17 1.96 -11.78
CA ALA A 7 0.12 1.14 -10.59
C ALA A 7 1.35 0.23 -10.52
N ALA A 8 1.69 -0.19 -9.31
CA ALA A 8 2.78 -1.11 -9.08
C ALA A 8 2.50 -2.02 -7.89
N VAL A 9 2.89 -3.28 -8.00
CA VAL A 9 2.98 -4.19 -6.85
C VAL A 9 4.31 -3.96 -6.15
N VAL A 10 4.27 -3.73 -4.83
CA VAL A 10 5.44 -3.60 -3.96
C VAL A 10 5.25 -4.50 -2.75
N GLY A 11 5.90 -5.67 -2.75
CA GLY A 11 5.70 -6.67 -1.72
C GLY A 11 4.23 -7.12 -1.65
N ASN A 12 3.59 -6.95 -0.48
CA ASN A 12 2.16 -7.21 -0.25
C ASN A 12 1.27 -5.97 -0.44
N ALA A 13 1.75 -4.93 -1.14
CA ALA A 13 1.00 -3.71 -1.41
C ALA A 13 0.76 -3.52 -2.91
N LEU A 14 -0.43 -3.04 -3.26
CA LEU A 14 -0.73 -2.49 -4.58
C LEU A 14 -0.75 -0.96 -4.46
N MET A 15 0.21 -0.31 -5.11
CA MET A 15 0.31 1.14 -5.16
C MET A 15 -0.40 1.66 -6.40
N SER A 16 -1.17 2.74 -6.25
CA SER A 16 -1.87 3.42 -7.34
C SER A 16 -1.39 4.86 -7.39
N PHE A 17 -1.01 5.37 -8.56
CA PHE A 17 -0.40 6.69 -8.70
C PHE A 17 -1.23 7.57 -9.63
N PHE A 18 -1.69 8.69 -9.09
CA PHE A 18 -2.32 9.74 -9.90
C PHE A 18 -1.31 10.29 -10.92
N PRO A 19 -1.77 10.85 -12.05
CA PRO A 19 -0.89 11.35 -13.11
C PRO A 19 0.03 12.49 -12.67
N ASP A 20 -0.28 13.15 -11.55
CA ASP A 20 0.52 14.22 -10.97
C ASP A 20 1.81 13.73 -10.29
N ILE A 21 1.98 12.42 -10.07
CA ILE A 21 3.20 11.84 -9.52
C ILE A 21 4.16 11.46 -10.65
N ASP A 22 5.26 12.20 -10.75
CA ASP A 22 6.35 11.90 -11.68
C ASP A 22 7.10 10.60 -11.33
N LYS A 23 7.96 10.15 -12.25
CA LYS A 23 8.71 8.89 -12.09
C LYS A 23 9.61 8.90 -10.84
N ASP A 24 10.36 9.98 -10.61
CA ASP A 24 11.32 10.05 -9.51
C ASP A 24 10.59 10.02 -8.15
N MET A 25 9.44 10.68 -8.06
CA MET A 25 8.59 10.65 -6.89
C MET A 25 8.00 9.25 -6.65
N ARG A 26 7.54 8.56 -7.70
CA ARG A 26 7.06 7.16 -7.59
C ARG A 26 8.16 6.25 -7.06
N GLU A 27 9.37 6.33 -7.61
CA GLU A 27 10.51 5.51 -7.17
C GLU A 27 10.85 5.75 -5.69
N ARG A 28 10.82 7.01 -5.22
CA ARG A 28 11.05 7.33 -3.80
C ARG A 28 9.99 6.73 -2.90
N VAL A 29 8.72 6.87 -3.28
CA VAL A 29 7.59 6.32 -2.52
C VAL A 29 7.72 4.79 -2.46
N GLN A 30 7.87 4.12 -3.59
CA GLN A 30 8.02 2.65 -3.67
C GLN A 30 9.22 2.16 -2.84
N THR A 31 10.34 2.87 -2.92
CA THR A 31 11.56 2.53 -2.18
C THR A 31 11.37 2.67 -0.67
N ALA A 32 10.68 3.73 -0.23
CA ALA A 32 10.33 3.91 1.19
C ALA A 32 9.38 2.79 1.67
N MET A 33 8.38 2.41 0.85
CA MET A 33 7.47 1.32 1.18
C MET A 33 8.19 -0.01 1.37
N LEU A 34 9.00 -0.37 0.38
CA LEU A 34 9.71 -1.63 0.39
C LEU A 34 10.66 -1.73 1.60
N PHE A 35 11.33 -0.62 1.94
CA PHE A 35 12.16 -0.56 3.13
C PHE A 35 11.37 -0.80 4.42
N ALA A 36 10.24 -0.10 4.59
CA ALA A 36 9.41 -0.23 5.77
C ALA A 36 8.82 -1.64 5.91
N GLN A 37 8.31 -2.22 4.81
CA GLN A 37 7.78 -3.59 4.80
C GLN A 37 8.86 -4.61 5.20
N ARG A 38 10.09 -4.46 4.69
CA ARG A 38 11.19 -5.37 5.01
C ARG A 38 11.61 -5.27 6.47
N ALA A 39 11.79 -4.04 6.98
CA ALA A 39 12.13 -3.82 8.38
C ALA A 39 11.08 -4.43 9.31
N THR A 40 9.80 -4.26 8.98
CA THR A 40 8.70 -4.91 9.72
C THR A 40 8.77 -6.42 9.65
N ARG A 41 8.98 -7.00 8.46
CA ARG A 41 9.03 -8.46 8.29
C ARG A 41 10.16 -9.10 9.12
N GLU A 42 11.34 -8.47 9.13
CA GLU A 42 12.49 -8.95 9.90
C GLU A 42 12.18 -8.98 11.41
N VAL A 43 11.61 -7.89 11.93
CA VAL A 43 11.29 -7.75 13.36
C VAL A 43 10.13 -8.67 13.77
N VAL A 44 9.07 -8.75 12.97
CA VAL A 44 7.94 -9.67 13.22
C VAL A 44 8.41 -11.13 13.14
N GLY A 45 9.22 -11.48 12.14
CA GLY A 45 9.78 -12.83 11.98
C GLY A 45 10.69 -13.25 13.13
N SER A 46 11.36 -12.30 13.78
CA SER A 46 12.17 -12.53 14.99
C SER A 46 11.36 -12.62 16.29
N GLY A 47 10.03 -12.38 16.23
CA GLY A 47 9.15 -12.38 17.41
C GLY A 47 9.33 -11.17 18.35
N GLN A 48 10.05 -10.14 17.91
CA GLN A 48 10.34 -8.95 18.73
C GLN A 48 9.13 -8.03 18.91
N VAL A 49 8.13 -8.12 18.04
CA VAL A 49 6.90 -7.30 18.09
C VAL A 49 5.68 -8.16 17.79
N SER A 50 4.61 -7.95 18.56
CA SER A 50 3.32 -8.64 18.40
C SER A 50 2.35 -7.96 17.42
N ASP A 51 2.44 -6.64 17.24
CA ASP A 51 1.68 -5.87 16.25
C ASP A 51 2.60 -5.36 15.13
N GLY A 52 2.63 -6.11 14.02
CA GLY A 52 3.42 -5.75 12.84
C GLY A 52 2.94 -4.48 12.14
N TYR A 53 1.65 -4.18 12.18
CA TYR A 53 1.11 -2.96 11.55
C TYR A 53 1.56 -1.72 12.30
N ASP A 54 1.52 -1.75 13.63
CA ASP A 54 1.95 -0.61 14.45
C ASP A 54 3.45 -0.36 14.26
N TYR A 55 4.28 -1.41 14.22
CA TYR A 55 5.71 -1.26 13.91
C TYR A 55 5.94 -0.68 12.52
N TYR A 56 5.22 -1.19 11.52
CA TYR A 56 5.26 -0.67 10.15
C TYR A 56 4.91 0.81 10.10
N ARG A 57 3.83 1.24 10.79
CA ARG A 57 3.46 2.64 10.89
C ARG A 57 4.56 3.48 11.52
N GLN A 58 5.27 2.98 12.52
CA GLN A 58 6.41 3.68 13.11
C GLN A 58 7.61 3.78 12.15
N GLN A 59 7.88 2.74 11.34
CA GLN A 59 8.90 2.81 10.29
C GLN A 59 8.55 3.89 9.26
N LEU A 60 7.29 3.93 8.82
CA LEU A 60 6.82 4.95 7.89
C LEU A 60 6.98 6.35 8.50
N LYS A 61 6.61 6.55 9.77
CA LYS A 61 6.82 7.83 10.48
C LYS A 61 8.28 8.24 10.51
N PHE A 62 9.17 7.30 10.83
CA PHE A 62 10.61 7.52 10.81
C PHE A 62 11.13 7.95 9.42
N LEU A 63 10.55 7.41 8.34
CA LEU A 63 10.87 7.79 6.96
C LEU A 63 10.25 9.13 6.51
N GLY A 64 9.55 9.84 7.39
CA GLY A 64 8.96 11.15 7.09
C GLY A 64 7.48 11.11 6.73
N TRP A 65 6.76 10.07 7.16
CA TRP A 65 5.31 10.01 7.05
C TRP A 65 4.65 10.68 8.25
N ASP A 66 3.74 11.60 7.98
CA ASP A 66 2.84 12.15 8.97
C ASP A 66 1.45 11.55 8.76
N ALA A 67 0.92 10.89 9.78
CA ALA A 67 -0.41 10.30 9.68
C ALA A 67 -1.44 11.34 10.12
N THR A 68 -2.21 11.85 9.17
CA THR A 68 -3.43 12.58 9.50
C THR A 68 -4.47 11.61 10.01
N SER A 69 -5.12 11.92 11.14
CA SER A 69 -6.18 11.07 11.68
C SER A 69 -7.23 10.80 10.61
N PRO A 70 -7.76 9.56 10.50
CA PRO A 70 -8.82 9.26 9.56
C PRO A 70 -10.00 10.22 9.78
N ARG A 71 -10.58 10.71 8.68
CA ARG A 71 -11.82 11.49 8.70
C ARG A 71 -12.94 10.52 9.10
N GLU A 72 -13.18 10.46 10.41
CA GLU A 72 -14.18 9.64 11.09
C GLU A 72 -13.93 8.11 11.01
N PRO A 73 -14.26 7.35 12.08
CA PRO A 73 -14.29 5.90 11.99
C PRO A 73 -15.47 5.51 11.09
N PHE A 74 -15.17 5.14 9.84
CA PHE A 74 -16.14 4.45 8.98
C PHE A 74 -16.43 3.08 9.60
N ASP A 75 -17.59 2.98 10.24
CA ASP A 75 -18.23 1.72 10.61
C ASP A 75 -19.02 1.25 9.39
N PRO A 76 -18.53 0.25 8.62
CA PRO A 76 -19.41 -0.38 7.68
C PRO A 76 -20.38 -1.19 8.51
N ASP A 77 -21.62 -0.72 8.54
CA ASP A 77 -22.74 -1.64 8.65
C ASP A 77 -22.42 -2.87 7.80
N LEU A 78 -22.51 -4.03 8.44
CA LEU A 78 -22.26 -5.38 7.93
C LEU A 78 -23.29 -5.77 6.86
N GLU A 79 -23.60 -4.87 5.93
CA GLU A 79 -24.36 -5.19 4.74
C GLU A 79 -23.49 -6.00 3.80
N ARG A 80 -24.13 -7.00 3.16
CA ARG A 80 -23.56 -7.92 2.16
C ARG A 80 -23.13 -7.18 0.89
N ARG A 81 -22.23 -6.21 0.98
CA ARG A 81 -21.53 -5.66 -0.18
C ARG A 81 -20.39 -6.60 -0.51
N SER A 82 -20.06 -6.71 -1.79
CA SER A 82 -18.84 -7.42 -2.19
C SER A 82 -17.65 -6.79 -1.47
N VAL A 83 -16.67 -7.61 -1.09
CA VAL A 83 -15.47 -7.17 -0.37
C VAL A 83 -14.78 -6.02 -1.09
N HIS A 84 -14.82 -6.02 -2.41
CA HIS A 84 -14.36 -4.93 -3.27
C HIS A 84 -15.06 -3.61 -2.97
N GLU A 85 -16.38 -3.58 -2.94
CA GLU A 85 -17.13 -2.34 -2.69
C GLU A 85 -16.92 -1.82 -1.25
N ALA A 86 -16.83 -2.72 -0.27
CA ALA A 86 -16.53 -2.34 1.11
C ALA A 86 -15.12 -1.73 1.25
N MET A 87 -14.13 -2.34 0.60
CA MET A 87 -12.75 -1.87 0.56
C MET A 87 -12.62 -0.50 -0.14
N LEU A 88 -13.22 -0.35 -1.31
CA LEU A 88 -13.21 0.90 -2.06
C LEU A 88 -13.98 2.00 -1.32
N GLY A 89 -15.08 1.65 -0.65
CA GLY A 89 -15.82 2.57 0.21
C GLY A 89 -14.99 3.12 1.36
N ARG A 90 -14.18 2.28 2.02
CA ARG A 90 -13.26 2.72 3.09
C ARG A 90 -12.16 3.66 2.59
N ILE A 91 -11.59 3.38 1.43
CA ILE A 91 -10.60 4.26 0.80
C ILE A 91 -11.23 5.61 0.45
N GLY A 92 -12.46 5.60 -0.07
CA GLY A 92 -13.20 6.79 -0.42
C GLY A 92 -13.56 7.63 0.80
N ALA A 93 -13.95 7.00 1.90
CA ALA A 93 -14.19 7.67 3.17
C ALA A 93 -12.91 8.32 3.72
N ALA A 94 -11.75 7.67 3.56
CA ALA A 94 -10.49 8.18 4.08
C ALA A 94 -9.98 9.43 3.33
N ALA A 95 -10.11 9.48 2.00
CA ALA A 95 -9.46 10.53 1.20
C ALA A 95 -10.27 11.09 0.02
N GLY A 96 -11.46 10.58 -0.27
CA GLY A 96 -12.33 11.02 -1.35
C GLY A 96 -12.55 9.97 -2.44
N PRO A 97 -13.66 10.07 -3.21
CA PRO A 97 -14.05 9.08 -4.22
C PRO A 97 -13.00 8.87 -5.32
N GLU A 98 -12.20 9.88 -5.65
CA GLU A 98 -11.13 9.76 -6.64
C GLU A 98 -10.07 8.73 -6.24
N TYR A 99 -9.82 8.56 -4.93
CA TYR A 99 -8.90 7.53 -4.42
C TYR A 99 -9.50 6.13 -4.56
N SER A 100 -10.82 6.00 -4.42
CA SER A 100 -11.52 4.74 -4.71
C SER A 100 -11.44 4.40 -6.19
N GLU A 101 -11.66 5.36 -7.08
CA GLU A 101 -11.64 5.14 -8.53
C GLU A 101 -10.28 4.68 -9.04
N ILE A 102 -9.20 5.34 -8.63
CA ILE A 102 -7.84 4.95 -9.04
C ILE A 102 -7.44 3.58 -8.46
N THR A 103 -7.91 3.27 -7.25
CA THR A 103 -7.66 1.97 -6.63
C THR A 103 -8.39 0.87 -7.39
N ARG A 104 -9.66 1.10 -7.76
CA ARG A 104 -10.45 0.17 -8.60
C ARG A 104 -9.72 -0.10 -9.91
N TRP A 105 -9.30 0.95 -10.61
CA TRP A 105 -8.53 0.84 -11.85
C TRP A 105 -7.25 0.01 -11.66
N SER A 106 -6.54 0.17 -10.54
CA SER A 106 -5.32 -0.58 -10.26
C SER A 106 -5.57 -2.06 -9.97
N ILE A 107 -6.68 -2.39 -9.30
CA ILE A 107 -7.09 -3.79 -9.05
C ILE A 107 -7.47 -4.47 -10.36
N ASP A 108 -8.17 -3.76 -11.24
CA ASP A 108 -8.52 -4.25 -12.57
C ASP A 108 -7.25 -4.48 -13.41
N ALA A 109 -6.32 -3.52 -13.40
CA ALA A 109 -5.02 -3.64 -14.08
C ALA A 109 -4.19 -4.81 -13.55
N LEU A 110 -4.16 -5.02 -12.22
CA LEU A 110 -3.48 -6.15 -11.59
C LEU A 110 -4.03 -7.49 -12.09
N GLY A 111 -5.36 -7.60 -12.25
CA GLY A 111 -6.03 -8.80 -12.75
C GLY A 111 -5.64 -9.18 -14.18
N LEU A 112 -5.24 -8.19 -14.99
CA LEU A 112 -4.78 -8.40 -16.36
C LEU A 112 -3.31 -8.85 -16.43
N VAL A 113 -2.52 -8.62 -15.38
CA VAL A 113 -1.08 -8.93 -15.33
C VAL A 113 -0.81 -10.09 -14.37
N GLN A 114 -1.01 -11.31 -14.86
CA GLN A 114 -0.93 -12.54 -14.07
C GLN A 114 0.35 -12.71 -13.22
N PRO A 115 1.57 -12.43 -13.73
CA PRO A 115 2.77 -12.53 -12.89
C PRO A 115 2.79 -11.55 -11.71
N ALA A 116 2.23 -10.35 -11.90
CA ALA A 116 2.13 -9.34 -10.84
C ALA A 116 1.10 -9.75 -9.79
N LEU A 117 -0.07 -10.22 -10.23
CA LEU A 117 -1.11 -10.75 -9.35
C LEU A 117 -0.58 -11.90 -8.50
N PHE A 118 0.06 -12.89 -9.11
CA PHE A 118 0.64 -14.01 -8.39
C PHE A 118 1.64 -13.57 -7.31
N ARG A 119 2.53 -12.62 -7.64
CA ARG A 119 3.49 -12.10 -6.67
C ARG A 119 2.83 -11.37 -5.52
N PHE A 120 1.88 -10.49 -5.83
CA PHE A 120 1.12 -9.77 -4.82
C PHE A 120 0.41 -10.74 -3.87
N GLU A 121 -0.23 -11.77 -4.43
CA GLU A 121 -0.94 -12.77 -3.64
C GLU A 121 0.02 -13.60 -2.79
N GLN A 122 1.12 -14.09 -3.38
CA GLN A 122 2.15 -14.83 -2.66
C GLN A 122 2.71 -14.01 -1.48
N ARG A 123 3.04 -12.73 -1.70
CA ARG A 123 3.56 -11.87 -0.63
C ARG A 123 2.50 -11.61 0.44
N SER A 124 1.25 -11.40 0.05
CA SER A 124 0.14 -11.20 1.00
C SER A 124 -0.12 -12.44 1.85
N LEU A 125 0.06 -13.63 1.27
CA LEU A 125 -0.01 -14.92 1.96
C LEU A 125 1.10 -15.08 3.00
N GLU A 126 2.35 -14.74 2.63
CA GLU A 126 3.52 -14.85 3.51
C GLU A 126 3.37 -14.01 4.80
N VAL A 127 2.76 -12.83 4.69
CA VAL A 127 2.59 -11.88 5.81
C VAL A 127 1.16 -11.79 6.33
N THR A 128 0.27 -12.67 5.84
CA THR A 128 -1.16 -12.75 6.22
C THR A 128 -1.87 -11.40 6.23
N SER A 129 -1.53 -10.52 5.29
CA SER A 129 -2.12 -9.19 5.16
C SER A 129 -1.80 -8.60 3.79
N PHE A 130 -2.59 -7.65 3.33
CA PHE A 130 -2.31 -6.90 2.11
C PHE A 130 -2.64 -5.42 2.29
N GLN A 131 -2.11 -4.61 1.37
CA GLN A 131 -2.27 -3.16 1.41
C GLN A 131 -2.67 -2.59 0.05
N LEU A 132 -3.47 -1.53 0.08
CA LEU A 132 -3.79 -0.72 -1.09
C LEU A 132 -3.40 0.74 -0.81
N LEU A 133 -2.58 1.29 -1.70
CA LEU A 133 -1.86 2.53 -1.46
C LEU A 133 -2.06 3.52 -2.62
N PRO A 134 -3.26 4.10 -2.79
CA PRO A 134 -3.45 5.17 -3.76
C PRO A 134 -2.74 6.45 -3.28
N CYS A 135 -1.96 7.04 -4.18
CA CYS A 135 -0.98 8.10 -3.92
C CYS A 135 -1.22 9.28 -4.86
N ARG A 136 -1.23 10.50 -4.32
CA ARG A 136 -1.35 11.74 -5.09
C ARG A 136 -0.34 12.80 -4.65
N VAL A 137 0.14 13.64 -5.56
CA VAL A 137 0.90 14.84 -5.14
C VAL A 137 -0.04 15.81 -4.44
N ASN A 138 0.26 16.15 -3.19
CA ASN A 138 -0.46 17.22 -2.48
C ASN A 138 0.13 18.59 -2.83
N ARG A 139 1.45 18.69 -2.72
CA ARG A 139 2.25 19.91 -2.96
C ARG A 139 3.70 19.50 -3.27
N PRO A 140 4.53 20.40 -3.83
CA PRO A 140 5.90 20.05 -4.19
C PRO A 140 6.68 19.38 -3.06
N GLY A 141 7.14 18.15 -3.30
CA GLY A 141 7.89 17.34 -2.32
C GLY A 141 7.06 16.54 -1.32
N TYR A 142 5.72 16.57 -1.42
CA TYR A 142 4.82 15.84 -0.53
C TYR A 142 3.78 15.03 -1.31
N VAL A 143 3.60 13.78 -0.89
CA VAL A 143 2.63 12.84 -1.45
C VAL A 143 1.60 12.52 -0.37
N ASP A 144 0.33 12.70 -0.65
CA ASP A 144 -0.75 12.13 0.16
C ASP A 144 -1.00 10.69 -0.30
N MET A 145 -1.20 9.78 0.65
CA MET A 145 -1.41 8.36 0.39
C MET A 145 -2.50 7.83 1.32
N VAL A 146 -3.39 6.98 0.81
CA VAL A 146 -4.25 6.18 1.71
C VAL A 146 -3.51 4.91 2.08
N LEU A 147 -3.28 4.68 3.36
CA LEU A 147 -2.81 3.40 3.88
C LEU A 147 -4.04 2.53 4.20
N TYR A 148 -4.51 1.76 3.21
CA TYR A 148 -5.43 0.67 3.46
C TYR A 148 -4.62 -0.57 3.86
N HIS A 149 -4.95 -1.18 4.99
CA HIS A 149 -4.38 -2.43 5.48
C HIS A 149 -5.49 -3.35 5.93
N GLU A 150 -5.39 -4.61 5.54
CA GLU A 150 -6.31 -5.66 5.98
C GLU A 150 -5.55 -6.94 6.32
N ASP A 151 -5.88 -7.49 7.49
CA ASP A 151 -5.40 -8.80 7.91
C ASP A 151 -6.20 -9.89 7.18
N LEU A 152 -5.50 -10.95 6.77
CA LEU A 152 -6.08 -12.09 6.07
C LEU A 152 -6.12 -13.31 6.98
N ASN A 153 -7.23 -14.05 7.00
CA ASN A 153 -7.27 -15.36 7.64
C ASN A 153 -6.65 -16.42 6.72
N ARG A 154 -5.77 -17.27 7.24
CA ARG A 154 -5.14 -18.38 6.49
C ARG A 154 -6.14 -19.32 5.83
N GLU A 155 -7.37 -19.40 6.32
CA GLU A 155 -8.44 -20.23 5.74
C GLU A 155 -9.11 -19.56 4.53
N GLU A 156 -9.01 -18.24 4.41
CA GLU A 156 -9.54 -17.43 3.29
C GLU A 156 -8.47 -17.19 2.20
N LEU A 157 -7.25 -17.63 2.48
CA LEU A 157 -6.04 -17.42 1.70
C LEU A 157 -5.89 -18.49 0.61
N GLY A 158 -6.47 -18.23 -0.56
CA GLY A 158 -6.24 -18.98 -1.79
C GLY A 158 -6.03 -18.05 -2.98
N ASN A 159 -5.58 -18.59 -4.12
CA ASN A 159 -5.39 -17.81 -5.35
C ASN A 159 -6.68 -17.06 -5.73
N GLY A 160 -6.55 -15.79 -6.08
CA GLY A 160 -7.67 -14.90 -6.37
C GLY A 160 -8.39 -14.35 -5.13
N PHE A 161 -7.77 -14.33 -3.94
CA PHE A 161 -8.45 -13.88 -2.71
C PHE A 161 -8.98 -12.45 -2.79
N LEU A 162 -8.37 -11.59 -3.63
CA LEU A 162 -8.92 -10.27 -3.88
C LEU A 162 -10.31 -10.35 -4.50
N TYR A 163 -10.53 -11.26 -5.44
CA TYR A 163 -11.72 -11.31 -6.29
C TYR A 163 -12.82 -12.23 -5.75
N ARG A 164 -12.65 -12.77 -4.53
CA ARG A 164 -13.61 -13.66 -3.88
C ARG A 164 -14.45 -12.92 -2.84
N GLU A 165 -15.64 -13.42 -2.59
CA GLU A 165 -16.40 -13.05 -1.40
C GLU A 165 -15.71 -13.60 -0.15
N ARG A 166 -15.41 -12.74 0.82
CA ARG A 166 -14.76 -13.09 2.10
C ARG A 166 -15.22 -12.15 3.21
N THR A 167 -14.96 -12.48 4.46
CA THR A 167 -15.30 -11.55 5.56
C THR A 167 -14.09 -10.71 5.89
N SER A 168 -14.17 -9.41 5.67
CA SER A 168 -13.09 -8.50 6.06
C SER A 168 -12.90 -8.45 7.57
N ARG A 169 -11.66 -8.57 8.04
CA ARG A 169 -11.31 -8.47 9.47
C ARG A 169 -10.15 -7.51 9.69
N ARG A 170 -10.22 -6.74 10.78
CA ARG A 170 -9.18 -5.79 11.22
C ARG A 170 -8.69 -4.87 10.09
N VAL A 171 -9.64 -4.26 9.40
CA VAL A 171 -9.34 -3.29 8.34
C VAL A 171 -8.98 -1.94 8.96
N ARG A 172 -7.91 -1.32 8.47
CA ARG A 172 -7.50 0.04 8.80
C ARG A 172 -7.35 0.82 7.48
N ALA A 173 -7.86 2.03 7.42
CA ALA A 173 -7.72 2.92 6.28
C ALA A 173 -7.46 4.34 6.79
N GLU A 174 -6.29 4.91 6.47
CA GLU A 174 -5.87 6.21 6.98
C GLU A 174 -5.25 7.04 5.85
N LEU A 175 -5.57 8.33 5.78
CA LEU A 175 -4.85 9.26 4.91
C LEU A 175 -3.55 9.68 5.61
N VAL A 176 -2.42 9.47 4.95
CA VAL A 176 -1.09 9.82 5.45
C VAL A 176 -0.37 10.70 4.44
N ARG A 177 0.56 11.52 4.91
CA ARG A 177 1.36 12.42 4.09
C ARG A 177 2.82 12.04 4.17
N PHE A 178 3.43 11.75 3.03
CA PHE A 178 4.84 11.44 2.91
C PHE A 178 5.64 12.67 2.47
N ASN A 179 6.67 13.01 3.24
CA ASN A 179 7.66 14.01 2.88
C ASN A 179 8.81 13.38 2.07
N ALA A 180 8.59 13.20 0.77
CA ALA A 180 9.56 12.57 -0.12
C ALA A 180 10.89 13.32 -0.22
N ARG A 181 10.88 14.65 0.00
CA ARG A 181 12.11 15.45 0.03
C ARG A 181 12.96 15.12 1.25
N LEU A 182 12.34 15.03 2.43
CA LEU A 182 13.03 14.64 3.67
C LEU A 182 13.59 13.23 3.56
N PHE A 183 12.79 12.31 3.03
CA PHE A 183 13.22 10.93 2.79
C PHE A 183 14.48 10.87 1.92
N GLU A 184 14.46 11.55 0.78
CA GLU A 184 15.59 11.55 -0.14
C GLU A 184 16.87 12.10 0.52
N GLN A 185 16.74 13.20 1.27
CA GLN A 185 17.87 13.85 1.93
C GLN A 185 18.47 13.03 3.10
N GLN A 186 17.64 12.32 3.85
CA GLN A 186 18.08 11.65 5.09
C GLN A 186 18.33 10.14 4.91
N PHE A 187 17.58 9.50 4.01
CA PHE A 187 17.50 8.05 3.93
C PHE A 187 17.76 7.51 2.52
N GLY A 188 17.61 8.33 1.46
CA GLY A 188 17.69 7.89 0.07
C GLY A 188 18.90 7.00 -0.23
N ASP A 189 20.11 7.47 0.08
CA ASP A 189 21.34 6.72 -0.21
C ASP A 189 21.47 5.44 0.62
N LYS A 190 21.13 5.49 1.91
CA LYS A 190 21.19 4.31 2.80
C LYS A 190 20.20 3.24 2.39
N VAL A 191 18.99 3.66 2.03
CA VAL A 191 17.91 2.77 1.61
C VAL A 191 18.24 2.15 0.25
N ARG A 192 18.68 2.96 -0.73
CA ARG A 192 19.14 2.44 -2.02
C ARG A 192 20.27 1.44 -1.84
N GLN A 193 21.31 1.75 -1.07
CA GLN A 193 22.41 0.81 -0.83
C GLN A 193 21.96 -0.52 -0.23
N ARG A 194 20.99 -0.50 0.70
CA ARG A 194 20.42 -1.70 1.31
C ARG A 194 19.49 -2.47 0.37
N LEU A 195 18.91 -1.81 -0.63
CA LEU A 195 17.92 -2.38 -1.55
C LEU A 195 18.43 -2.58 -2.99
N LEU A 196 19.67 -2.20 -3.30
CA LEU A 196 20.27 -2.20 -4.65
C LEU A 196 20.18 -3.55 -5.38
N LYS A 197 20.13 -4.67 -4.64
CA LYS A 197 20.02 -6.03 -5.21
C LYS A 197 18.57 -6.55 -5.31
N THR A 198 17.62 -5.87 -4.67
CA THR A 198 16.27 -6.41 -4.39
C THR A 198 15.14 -5.55 -4.99
N LEU A 199 15.38 -4.26 -5.27
CA LEU A 199 14.39 -3.36 -5.90
C LEU A 199 13.83 -3.90 -7.22
N GLN A 200 14.67 -4.58 -8.02
CA GLN A 200 14.25 -5.17 -9.30
C GLN A 200 13.42 -6.46 -9.14
N GLU A 201 13.47 -7.11 -7.98
CA GLU A 201 12.75 -8.36 -7.73
C GLU A 201 11.42 -8.14 -7.01
N GLU A 202 11.24 -7.04 -6.28
CA GLU A 202 10.07 -6.83 -5.41
C GLU A 202 9.07 -5.78 -5.93
N ILE A 203 9.42 -5.05 -7.01
CA ILE A 203 8.54 -4.07 -7.64
C ILE A 203 8.11 -4.58 -9.02
N TYR A 204 6.80 -4.56 -9.28
CA TYR A 204 6.22 -4.94 -10.57
C TYR A 204 5.28 -3.84 -11.07
N GLU A 205 5.65 -3.12 -12.12
CA GLU A 205 4.80 -2.07 -12.74
C GLU A 205 3.66 -2.69 -13.57
N LEU A 206 2.50 -2.03 -13.57
CA LEU A 206 1.28 -2.42 -14.29
C LEU A 206 0.97 -1.45 -15.44
#